data_AF-A0A5J9UQK7-F1
#
_entry.id   AF-A0A5J9UQK7-F1
#
_cell.length_a   1.000
_cell.length_b   1.000
_cell.length_c   1.000
_cell.angle_alpha   90.00
_cell.angle_beta   90.00
_cell.angle_gamma   90.00
#
_symmetry.space_group_name_H-M   'P 1'
#
loop_
_entity.id
_entity.type
_entity.pdbx_description
1 polymer ?
#
loop_
_entity_poly.entity_id
_entity_poly.type
_entity_poly.pdbx_seq_one_letter_code
_entity_poly.pdbx_strand_id
1 'polypeptide(L)'
;MTVAGLPARGSGKMGDRNESGSVWEHGEKYEAGFRCKYCHGSKKGGGATRFKQHLASRGNDVVHCTFVPKDVRDYYRRELDRTKAKATNRMKEKLRLEDIAMEGNVSGDDDEDDVELNAAIHMSR
;
A
#
# COMPACT_ATOMS: atom_id res chain seq x y z
N MET A 1 -24.46 13.82 31.44
CA MET A 1 -23.75 12.73 30.75
C MET A 1 -23.84 13.02 29.26
N THR A 2 -22.87 13.73 28.70
CA THR A 2 -22.89 14.10 27.27
C THR A 2 -21.80 13.30 26.59
N VAL A 3 -22.18 12.29 25.82
CA VAL A 3 -21.26 11.50 25.01
C VAL A 3 -20.87 12.34 23.80
N ALA A 4 -19.64 12.85 23.79
CA ALA A 4 -19.07 13.52 22.63
C ALA A 4 -18.90 12.49 21.50
N GLY A 5 -19.49 12.79 20.34
CA GLY A 5 -19.44 11.95 19.15
C GLY A 5 -18.01 11.74 18.64
N LEU A 6 -17.67 10.49 18.39
CA LEU A 6 -16.42 10.10 17.74
C LEU A 6 -16.44 10.58 16.27
N PRO A 7 -15.38 11.23 15.75
CA PRO A 7 -15.32 11.59 14.35
C PRO A 7 -15.21 10.34 13.47
N ALA A 8 -16.05 10.30 12.44
CA ALA A 8 -16.03 9.25 11.42
C ALA A 8 -14.65 9.15 10.78
N ARG A 9 -14.08 7.94 10.83
CA ARG A 9 -12.79 7.60 10.22
C ARG A 9 -12.90 7.84 8.71
N GLY A 10 -12.28 8.92 8.24
CA GLY A 10 -12.15 9.22 6.82
C GLY A 10 -11.53 8.02 6.11
N SER A 11 -12.30 7.41 5.21
CA SER A 11 -11.80 6.38 4.30
C SER A 11 -10.83 7.06 3.33
N GLY A 12 -9.55 7.10 3.70
CA GLY A 12 -8.47 7.57 2.85
C GLY A 12 -8.49 6.80 1.54
N LYS A 13 -8.97 7.45 0.47
CA LYS A 13 -8.90 6.95 -0.90
C LYS A 13 -7.43 6.95 -1.28
N MET A 14 -6.72 5.87 -0.98
CA MET A 14 -5.35 5.67 -1.42
C MET A 14 -5.36 5.71 -2.95
N GLY A 15 -4.85 6.82 -3.49
CA GLY A 15 -4.98 7.21 -4.88
C GLY A 15 -4.59 6.12 -5.87
N ASP A 16 -5.25 6.15 -7.02
CA ASP A 16 -4.92 5.46 -8.25
C ASP A 16 -3.40 5.51 -8.49
N ARG A 17 -2.71 4.45 -8.09
CA ARG A 17 -1.32 4.15 -8.39
C ARG A 17 -1.24 3.78 -9.87
N ASN A 18 -1.43 4.78 -10.72
CA ASN A 18 -1.38 4.72 -12.17
C ASN A 18 0.00 5.20 -12.63
N GLU A 19 0.94 4.28 -12.87
CA GLU A 19 2.16 4.59 -13.63
C GLU A 19 2.51 3.46 -14.59
N SER A 20 1.50 2.93 -15.27
CA SER A 20 1.65 1.86 -16.22
C SER A 20 0.41 1.88 -17.08
N GLY A 21 0.56 1.96 -18.40
CA GLY A 21 -0.54 1.97 -19.36
C GLY A 21 -1.74 1.19 -18.86
N SER A 22 -2.87 1.89 -18.78
CA SER A 22 -4.14 1.44 -18.21
C SER A 22 -4.29 -0.07 -18.29
N VAL A 23 -4.44 -0.78 -17.16
CA VAL A 23 -4.56 -2.26 -17.14
C VAL A 23 -5.61 -2.78 -18.14
N TRP A 24 -6.56 -1.91 -18.48
CA TRP A 24 -7.60 -2.08 -19.48
C TRP A 24 -7.11 -2.17 -20.93
N GLU A 25 -5.82 -1.99 -21.21
CA GLU A 25 -5.24 -2.41 -22.48
C GLU A 25 -5.34 -3.93 -22.61
N HIS A 26 -5.23 -4.67 -21.50
CA HIS A 26 -5.22 -6.12 -21.48
C HIS A 26 -6.61 -6.77 -21.38
N GLY A 27 -7.66 -5.97 -21.36
CA GLY A 27 -9.04 -6.43 -21.24
C GLY A 27 -9.97 -5.28 -20.90
N GLU A 28 -11.26 -5.51 -20.91
CA GLU A 28 -12.24 -4.44 -20.79
C GLU A 28 -12.96 -4.47 -19.44
N LYS A 29 -13.46 -3.31 -19.03
CA LYS A 29 -14.37 -3.21 -17.90
C LYS A 29 -15.72 -3.77 -18.34
N TYR A 30 -16.18 -4.81 -17.66
CA TYR A 30 -17.40 -5.52 -18.02
C TYR A 30 -18.39 -5.49 -16.87
N GLU A 31 -19.52 -4.80 -17.03
CA GLU A 31 -20.51 -4.55 -15.97
C GLU A 31 -19.85 -4.03 -14.67
N ALA A 32 -19.88 -4.84 -13.60
CA ALA A 32 -19.28 -4.60 -12.29
C ALA A 32 -17.94 -5.35 -12.08
N GLY A 33 -17.29 -5.71 -13.18
CA GLY A 33 -16.15 -6.62 -13.21
C GLY A 33 -15.18 -6.34 -14.35
N PHE A 34 -14.52 -7.39 -14.82
CA PHE A 34 -13.56 -7.31 -15.93
C PHE A 34 -13.73 -8.50 -16.87
N ARG A 35 -13.41 -8.28 -18.15
CA ARG A 35 -13.26 -9.33 -19.15
C ARG A 35 -11.83 -9.33 -19.66
N CYS A 36 -11.18 -10.48 -19.58
CA CYS A 36 -9.81 -10.65 -20.04
C CYS A 36 -9.77 -10.86 -21.55
N LYS A 37 -8.89 -10.16 -22.28
CA LYS A 37 -8.73 -10.36 -23.73
C LYS A 37 -7.96 -11.63 -24.11
N TYR A 38 -7.30 -12.28 -23.15
CA TYR A 38 -6.44 -13.45 -23.39
C TYR A 38 -7.18 -14.78 -23.21
N CYS A 39 -7.86 -14.96 -22.08
CA CYS A 39 -8.66 -16.17 -21.84
C CYS A 39 -10.15 -15.98 -22.09
N HIS A 40 -10.59 -14.77 -22.46
CA HIS A 40 -12.00 -14.41 -22.64
C HIS A 40 -12.87 -14.60 -21.38
N GLY A 41 -12.26 -14.95 -20.25
CA GLY A 41 -12.92 -15.09 -18.97
C GLY A 41 -13.43 -13.74 -18.49
N SER A 42 -14.72 -13.69 -18.16
CA SER A 42 -15.34 -12.58 -17.47
C SER A 42 -15.58 -12.96 -16.01
N LYS A 43 -15.33 -12.02 -15.10
CA LYS A 43 -15.70 -12.18 -13.70
C LYS A 43 -16.57 -11.01 -13.29
N LYS A 44 -17.76 -11.31 -12.76
CA LYS A 44 -18.62 -10.31 -12.13
C LYS A 44 -18.08 -9.99 -10.74
N GLY A 45 -17.98 -8.69 -10.40
CA GLY A 45 -17.49 -8.24 -9.10
C GLY A 45 -15.96 -8.16 -9.02
N GLY A 46 -15.42 -6.95 -9.19
CA GLY A 46 -14.00 -6.68 -9.02
C GLY A 46 -13.51 -5.52 -9.88
N GLY A 47 -12.67 -4.65 -9.31
CA GLY A 47 -12.02 -3.58 -10.06
C GLY A 47 -10.69 -3.99 -10.70
N ALA A 48 -9.94 -2.98 -11.13
CA ALA A 48 -8.61 -3.12 -11.74
C ALA A 48 -7.65 -4.01 -10.92
N THR A 49 -7.72 -4.00 -9.59
CA THR A 49 -6.84 -4.81 -8.73
C THR A 49 -7.02 -6.32 -8.95
N ARG A 50 -8.27 -6.80 -9.02
CA ARG A 50 -8.55 -8.22 -9.31
C ARG A 50 -8.14 -8.57 -10.73
N PHE A 51 -8.26 -7.63 -11.65
CA PHE A 51 -7.79 -7.82 -13.01
C PHE A 51 -6.25 -7.92 -13.10
N LYS A 52 -5.51 -7.07 -12.38
CA LYS A 52 -4.04 -7.19 -12.25
C LYS A 52 -3.62 -8.55 -11.67
N GLN A 53 -4.35 -9.05 -10.67
CA GLN A 53 -4.13 -10.39 -10.08
C GLN A 53 -4.38 -11.52 -11.09
N HIS A 54 -5.43 -11.41 -11.89
CA HIS A 54 -5.73 -12.34 -12.99
C HIS A 54 -4.59 -12.39 -14.02
N LEU A 55 -4.09 -11.23 -14.46
CA LEU A 55 -3.00 -11.10 -15.43
C LEU A 55 -1.65 -11.60 -14.88
N ALA A 56 -1.38 -11.36 -13.59
CA ALA A 56 -0.16 -11.81 -12.94
C ALA A 56 -0.16 -13.31 -12.57
N SER A 57 -1.27 -14.02 -12.84
CA SER A 57 -1.50 -15.40 -12.36
C SER A 57 -1.21 -15.54 -10.85
N ARG A 58 -1.53 -14.51 -10.06
CA ARG A 58 -1.20 -14.38 -8.64
C ARG A 58 -2.40 -13.83 -7.88
N GLY A 59 -2.98 -14.64 -7.00
CA GLY A 59 -4.11 -14.28 -6.14
C GLY A 59 -4.91 -15.54 -5.77
N ASN A 60 -5.45 -15.58 -4.55
CA ASN A 60 -6.18 -16.76 -4.08
C ASN A 60 -7.64 -16.78 -4.58
N ASP A 61 -8.26 -15.60 -4.71
CA ASP A 61 -9.68 -15.48 -5.07
C ASP A 61 -9.94 -15.19 -6.56
N VAL A 62 -8.92 -15.30 -7.41
CA VAL A 62 -9.00 -14.90 -8.82
C VAL A 62 -8.50 -16.03 -9.71
N VAL A 63 -9.33 -16.45 -10.67
CA VAL A 63 -8.94 -17.43 -11.70
C VAL A 63 -7.68 -16.93 -12.38
N HIS A 64 -6.64 -17.74 -12.47
CA HIS A 64 -5.41 -17.36 -13.15
C HIS A 64 -5.60 -17.42 -14.67
N CYS A 65 -5.05 -16.45 -15.39
CA CYS A 65 -4.97 -16.57 -16.84
C CYS A 65 -3.76 -17.42 -17.24
N THR A 66 -3.96 -18.43 -18.09
CA THR A 66 -2.89 -19.23 -18.70
C THR A 66 -2.41 -18.64 -20.03
N PHE A 67 -3.27 -17.90 -20.72
CA PHE A 67 -3.06 -17.32 -22.06
C PHE A 67 -2.35 -15.95 -22.05
N VAL A 68 -2.08 -15.36 -20.88
CA VAL A 68 -1.36 -14.08 -20.80
C VAL A 68 0.12 -14.30 -21.17
N PRO A 69 0.68 -13.50 -22.10
CA PRO A 69 2.09 -13.53 -22.45
C PRO A 69 2.98 -13.37 -21.22
N LYS A 70 4.12 -14.06 -21.21
CA LYS A 70 5.03 -14.07 -20.06
C LYS A 70 5.48 -12.65 -19.69
N ASP A 71 5.75 -11.79 -20.67
CA ASP A 71 6.19 -10.41 -20.43
C ASP A 71 5.16 -9.59 -19.64
N VAL A 72 3.89 -9.68 -20.05
CA VAL A 72 2.76 -9.01 -19.39
C VAL A 72 2.56 -9.58 -17.98
N ARG A 73 2.64 -10.91 -17.84
CA ARG A 73 2.51 -11.59 -16.55
C ARG A 73 3.58 -11.15 -15.56
N ASP A 74 4.84 -11.16 -15.98
CA ASP A 74 5.99 -10.81 -15.15
C ASP A 74 6.04 -9.31 -14.82
N TYR A 75 5.52 -8.46 -15.71
CA TYR A 75 5.31 -7.04 -15.45
C TYR A 75 4.33 -6.82 -14.28
N TYR A 76 3.12 -7.35 -14.39
CA TYR A 76 2.10 -7.19 -13.33
C TYR A 76 2.49 -7.91 -12.03
N ARG A 77 3.25 -9.00 -12.12
CA ARG A 77 3.81 -9.67 -10.94
C ARG A 77 4.75 -8.74 -10.17
N ARG A 78 5.71 -8.12 -10.85
CA ARG A 78 6.64 -7.14 -10.25
C ARG A 78 5.90 -5.94 -9.68
N GLU A 79 4.87 -5.44 -10.36
CA GLU A 79 4.05 -4.34 -9.87
C GLU A 79 3.28 -4.67 -8.58
N LEU A 80 2.69 -5.87 -8.52
CA LEU A 80 2.02 -6.35 -7.32
C LEU A 80 3.01 -6.55 -6.17
N ASP A 81 4.20 -7.08 -6.45
CA ASP A 81 5.23 -7.31 -5.44
C ASP A 81 5.80 -5.98 -4.90
N ARG A 82 6.05 -4.98 -5.75
CA ARG A 82 6.39 -3.61 -5.34
C ARG A 82 5.32 -3.00 -4.44
N THR A 83 4.06 -3.19 -4.79
CA THR A 83 2.93 -2.71 -4.00
C THR A 83 2.87 -3.36 -2.62
N LYS A 84 3.09 -4.68 -2.54
CA LYS A 84 3.15 -5.40 -1.26
C LYS A 84 4.32 -4.95 -0.41
N ALA A 85 5.53 -4.86 -0.98
CA ALA A 85 6.71 -4.39 -0.26
C ALA A 85 6.50 -3.00 0.35
N LYS A 86 5.91 -2.07 -0.42
CA LYS A 86 5.55 -0.73 0.10
C LYS A 86 4.53 -0.80 1.24
N ALA A 87 3.52 -1.69 1.15
CA ALA A 87 2.53 -1.86 2.20
C ALA A 87 3.15 -2.46 3.48
N THR A 88 3.99 -3.49 3.34
CA THR A 88 4.72 -4.11 4.45
C THR A 88 5.65 -3.11 5.13
N ASN A 89 6.38 -2.29 4.36
CA ASN A 89 7.26 -1.28 4.94
C ASN A 89 6.48 -0.23 5.74
N ARG A 90 5.36 0.27 5.20
CA ARG A 90 4.47 1.20 5.94
C ARG A 90 3.92 0.58 7.22
N MET A 91 3.56 -0.70 7.19
CA MET A 91 3.11 -1.42 8.39
C MET A 91 4.24 -1.54 9.42
N LYS A 92 5.46 -1.89 8.99
CA LYS A 92 6.62 -2.01 9.87
C LYS A 92 7.03 -0.68 10.49
N GLU A 93 6.97 0.40 9.70
CA GLU A 93 7.22 1.77 10.18
C GLU A 93 6.18 2.21 11.21
N LYS A 94 4.89 1.92 10.94
CA LYS A 94 3.81 2.20 11.89
C LYS A 94 4.01 1.47 13.21
N LEU A 95 4.38 0.18 13.16
CA LEU A 95 4.67 -0.61 14.37
C LEU A 95 5.86 -0.04 15.14
N ARG A 96 6.93 0.39 14.45
CA ARG A 96 8.06 1.06 15.11
C ARG A 96 7.68 2.36 15.79
N LEU A 97 6.84 3.17 15.15
CA LEU A 97 6.34 4.40 15.78
C LEU A 97 5.46 4.10 17.00
N GLU A 98 4.61 3.06 16.93
CA GLU A 98 3.77 2.62 18.04
C GLU A 98 4.58 2.06 19.21
N ASP A 99 5.69 1.36 18.93
CA ASP A 99 6.64 0.87 19.92
C ASP A 99 7.33 2.04 20.66
N ILE A 100 7.88 3.00 19.91
CA ILE A 100 8.49 4.23 20.46
C ILE A 100 7.48 5.03 21.30
N ALA A 101 6.22 5.13 20.85
CA ALA A 101 5.17 5.83 21.59
C ALA A 101 4.71 5.09 22.86
N MET A 102 4.91 3.77 22.93
CA MET A 102 4.59 2.95 24.10
C MET A 102 5.72 2.99 25.14
N GLU A 103 6.97 3.01 24.68
CA GLU A 103 8.14 3.14 25.55
C GLU A 103 8.30 4.56 26.13
N GLY A 104 7.70 5.58 25.49
CA GLY A 104 7.66 6.97 25.98
C GLY A 104 6.82 7.24 27.24
N ASN A 105 6.35 6.23 27.96
CA ASN A 105 5.74 6.38 29.29
C ASN A 105 6.66 5.93 30.44
N VAL A 106 7.97 5.81 30.20
CA VAL A 106 8.94 5.86 31.30
C VAL A 106 8.96 7.29 31.82
N SER A 107 8.53 7.44 33.07
CA SER A 107 8.56 8.68 33.85
C SER A 107 9.97 9.25 33.88
N GLY A 108 10.08 10.58 33.96
CA GLY A 108 11.32 11.33 33.85
C GLY A 108 12.41 11.00 34.87
N ASP A 109 13.49 11.76 34.73
CA ASP A 109 14.79 11.68 35.41
C ASP A 109 15.84 10.87 34.63
N ASP A 110 16.52 11.53 33.68
CA ASP A 110 17.99 11.55 33.54
C ASP A 110 18.39 12.67 32.53
N ASP A 111 18.49 13.90 33.04
CA ASP A 111 18.98 15.10 32.33
C ASP A 111 20.52 15.16 32.40
N GLU A 112 21.31 14.47 31.56
CA GLU A 112 22.79 14.69 31.55
C GLU A 112 23.52 14.73 30.19
N ASP A 113 22.88 14.69 29.01
CA ASP A 113 23.60 14.62 27.72
C ASP A 113 23.43 15.82 26.75
N ASP A 114 22.91 16.98 27.19
CA ASP A 114 22.56 18.13 26.31
C ASP A 114 23.46 19.39 26.42
N VAL A 115 24.63 19.32 27.07
CA VAL A 115 25.49 20.51 27.29
C VAL A 115 26.53 20.78 26.20
N GLU A 116 26.92 19.79 25.39
CA GLU A 116 28.02 19.93 24.43
C GLU A 116 27.56 20.45 23.04
N LEU A 117 26.34 20.13 22.61
CA LEU A 117 25.84 20.49 21.28
C LEU A 117 25.52 21.99 21.15
N ASN A 118 25.16 22.64 22.25
CA ASN A 118 24.80 24.05 22.24
C ASN A 118 26.03 24.98 22.28
N ALA A 119 27.18 24.53 22.80
CA ALA A 119 28.39 25.35 22.88
C ALA A 119 29.03 25.63 21.50
N ALA A 120 28.88 24.71 20.54
CA ALA A 120 29.43 24.85 19.20
C ALA A 120 28.73 25.93 18.34
N ILE A 121 27.48 26.27 18.66
CA ILE A 121 26.67 27.22 17.88
C ILE A 121 26.95 28.67 18.28
N HIS A 122 27.34 28.93 19.53
CA HIS A 122 27.51 30.30 20.06
C HIS A 122 28.92 30.87 19.90
N MET A 123 29.90 30.08 19.46
CA MET A 123 31.27 30.54 19.24
C MET A 123 31.52 31.16 17.85
N SER A 124 30.50 31.25 16.99
CA SER A 124 30.61 31.77 15.63
C SER A 124 29.91 33.12 15.43
N ARG A 125 29.80 33.96 16.46
CA ARG A 125 29.39 35.36 16.29
C ARG A 125 30.04 36.31 17.27
#